data_AF-A0A963DC01-F1
#
_entry.id   AF-A0A963DC01-F1
#
_cell.length_a   1.000
_cell.length_b   1.000
_cell.length_c   1.000
_cell.angle_alpha   90.00
_cell.angle_beta   90.00
_cell.angle_gamma   90.00
#
_symmetry.space_group_name_H-M   'P 1'
#
loop_
_entity.id
_entity.type
_entity.pdbx_description
1 polymer ?
#
loop_
_entity_poly.entity_id
_entity_poly.type
_entity_poly.pdbx_seq_one_letter_code
_entity_poly.pdbx_strand_id
1 'polypeptide(L)'
;MREITVNIALAAGLLATVVWAHLAGETFTITLATRIAILALAATGLNLALGLGGMVSFGHAAFFGIGGYAAGILAYHAGTYTDLISWPVAIGGTNLMPVIWLVAVAASGLVALFIGTISLLSS
;
A
#
# COMPACT_ATOMS: atom_id res chain seq x y z
N MET A 1 -21.20 11.81 -14.99
CA MET A 1 -20.16 12.31 -15.92
C MET A 1 -19.51 13.61 -15.47
N ARG A 2 -20.26 14.64 -15.01
CA ARG A 2 -19.69 15.92 -14.55
C ARG A 2 -18.63 15.79 -13.43
N GLU A 3 -18.85 14.95 -12.42
CA GLU A 3 -17.88 14.73 -11.34
C GLU A 3 -16.58 14.07 -11.80
N ILE A 4 -16.65 13.10 -12.73
CA ILE A 4 -15.46 12.46 -13.32
C ILE A 4 -14.62 13.50 -14.06
N THR A 5 -15.25 14.37 -14.85
CA THR A 5 -14.55 15.44 -15.56
C THR A 5 -13.88 16.42 -14.59
N VAL A 6 -14.56 16.78 -13.49
CA VAL A 6 -14.00 17.66 -12.45
C VAL A 6 -12.82 16.99 -11.76
N ASN A 7 -12.93 15.72 -11.37
CA ASN A 7 -11.85 14.99 -10.70
C ASN A 7 -10.62 14.82 -11.61
N ILE A 8 -10.83 14.50 -12.90
CA ILE A 8 -9.75 14.41 -13.88
C ILE A 8 -9.09 15.77 -14.09
N ALA A 9 -9.88 16.85 -14.17
CA ALA A 9 -9.33 18.20 -14.31
C ALA A 9 -8.51 18.62 -13.08
N LEU A 10 -8.96 18.31 -11.88
CA LEU A 10 -8.23 18.56 -10.63
C LEU A 10 -6.93 17.75 -10.57
N ALA A 11 -6.97 16.46 -10.91
CA ALA A 11 -5.79 15.60 -10.94
C ALA A 11 -4.77 16.08 -11.99
N ALA A 12 -5.24 16.45 -13.19
CA ALA A 12 -4.39 17.00 -14.24
C ALA A 12 -3.76 18.35 -13.84
N GLY A 13 -4.53 19.21 -13.17
CA GLY A 13 -4.01 20.47 -12.63
C GLY A 13 -2.90 20.25 -11.60
N LEU A 14 -3.07 19.25 -10.72
CA LEU A 14 -2.08 18.91 -9.70
C LEU A 14 -0.80 18.30 -10.30
N LEU A 15 -0.91 17.54 -11.39
CA LEU A 15 0.26 17.05 -12.13
C LEU A 15 0.96 18.18 -12.89
N ALA A 16 0.20 19.09 -13.49
CA ALA A 16 0.74 20.22 -14.23
C ALA A 16 1.58 21.14 -13.33
N THR A 17 1.17 21.36 -12.07
CA THR A 17 1.95 22.17 -11.11
C THR A 17 3.27 21.50 -10.73
N VAL A 18 3.30 20.17 -10.59
CA VAL A 18 4.53 19.42 -10.31
C VAL A 18 5.49 19.46 -11.50
N VAL A 19 4.98 19.24 -12.71
CA VAL A 19 5.80 19.29 -13.94
C VAL A 19 6.36 20.69 -14.15
N TRP A 20 5.55 21.73 -13.97
CA TRP A 20 5.99 23.12 -14.05
C TRP A 20 7.07 23.43 -13.00
N ALA A 21 6.85 23.04 -11.74
CA ALA A 21 7.82 23.26 -10.66
C ALA A 21 9.15 22.55 -10.92
N HIS A 22 9.12 21.36 -11.54
CA HIS A 22 10.32 20.64 -11.93
C HIS A 22 11.11 21.37 -13.03
N LEU A 23 10.42 21.87 -14.06
CA LEU A 23 11.03 22.64 -15.15
C LEU A 23 11.54 24.02 -14.69
N ALA A 24 10.88 24.63 -13.71
CA ALA A 24 11.27 25.93 -13.13
C ALA A 24 12.40 25.82 -12.09
N GLY A 25 12.85 24.62 -11.73
CA GLY A 25 13.90 24.41 -10.73
C GLY A 25 13.50 24.77 -9.28
N GLU A 26 12.19 24.82 -9.01
CA GLU A 26 11.63 25.30 -7.73
C GLU A 26 11.54 24.15 -6.72
N THR A 27 12.67 23.83 -6.08
CA THR A 27 12.82 22.70 -5.15
C THR A 27 11.85 22.75 -3.96
N PHE A 28 11.47 23.95 -3.50
CA PHE A 28 10.49 24.12 -2.43
C PHE A 28 9.11 23.60 -2.86
N THR A 29 8.65 24.00 -4.04
CA THR A 29 7.36 23.57 -4.59
C THR A 29 7.31 22.07 -4.81
N ILE A 30 8.40 21.46 -5.31
CA ILE A 30 8.51 20.00 -5.48
C ILE A 30 8.41 19.28 -4.12
N THR A 31 9.13 19.77 -3.11
CA THR A 31 9.11 19.19 -1.76
C THR A 31 7.72 19.29 -1.14
N LEU A 32 7.06 20.45 -1.27
CA LEU A 32 5.71 20.68 -0.78
C LEU A 32 4.71 19.74 -1.48
N ALA A 33 4.76 19.66 -2.81
CA ALA A 33 3.88 18.79 -3.58
C ALA A 33 4.06 17.30 -3.22
N THR A 34 5.30 16.87 -3.01
CA THR A 34 5.61 15.50 -2.56
C THR A 34 5.00 15.21 -1.18
N ARG A 35 5.10 16.15 -0.23
CA ARG A 35 4.47 16.02 1.10
C ARG A 35 2.94 15.94 1.01
N ILE A 36 2.33 16.79 0.18
CA ILE A 36 0.88 16.76 -0.05
C ILE A 36 0.47 15.42 -0.65
N ALA A 37 1.20 14.91 -1.65
CA ALA A 37 0.92 13.63 -2.27
C ALA A 37 1.01 12.47 -1.27
N ILE A 38 2.04 12.45 -0.40
CA ILE A 38 2.19 11.45 0.66
C ILE A 38 1.00 11.51 1.63
N LEU A 39 0.62 12.70 2.10
CA LEU A 39 -0.51 12.87 3.03
C LEU A 39 -1.85 12.49 2.38
N ALA A 40 -2.04 12.81 1.10
CA ALA A 40 -3.23 12.43 0.34
C ALA A 40 -3.31 10.91 0.14
N LEU A 41 -2.19 10.25 -0.19
CA LEU A 41 -2.11 8.79 -0.26
C LEU A 41 -2.39 8.14 1.10
N ALA A 42 -1.84 8.69 2.19
CA ALA A 42 -2.11 8.21 3.53
C ALA A 42 -3.60 8.37 3.91
N ALA A 43 -4.20 9.54 3.64
CA ALA A 43 -5.61 9.81 3.94
C ALA A 43 -6.57 8.94 3.11
N THR A 44 -6.28 8.73 1.82
CA THR A 44 -7.08 7.84 0.96
C THR A 44 -6.94 6.39 1.40
N GLY A 45 -5.73 5.91 1.72
CA GLY A 45 -5.51 4.58 2.28
C GLY A 45 -6.25 4.38 3.61
N LEU A 46 -6.22 5.39 4.49
CA LEU A 46 -6.96 5.37 5.74
C LEU A 46 -8.47 5.38 5.50
N ASN A 47 -8.98 6.16 4.54
CA ASN A 47 -10.40 6.16 4.19
C ASN A 47 -10.85 4.82 3.60
N LEU A 48 -10.01 4.13 2.81
CA LEU A 48 -10.30 2.77 2.34
C LEU A 48 -10.35 1.78 3.52
N ALA A 49 -9.38 1.87 4.42
CA ALA A 49 -9.29 1.03 5.62
C ALA A 49 -10.48 1.22 6.58
N LEU A 50 -10.85 2.46 6.89
CA LEU A 50 -11.94 2.79 7.81
C LEU A 50 -13.31 2.74 7.15
N GLY A 51 -13.44 3.35 5.96
CA GLY A 51 -14.71 3.55 5.27
C GLY A 51 -15.24 2.33 4.55
N LEU A 52 -14.35 1.53 3.92
CA LEU A 52 -14.75 0.27 3.25
C LEU A 52 -14.44 -0.96 4.09
N GLY A 53 -13.33 -0.94 4.84
CA GLY A 53 -12.88 -2.06 5.67
C GLY A 53 -13.50 -2.13 7.06
N GLY A 54 -14.15 -1.05 7.55
CA GLY A 54 -14.73 -1.00 8.90
C GLY A 54 -13.71 -1.18 10.04
N MET A 55 -12.42 -0.99 9.76
CA MET A 55 -11.36 -1.30 10.73
C MET A 55 -11.29 -0.24 11.83
N VAL A 56 -11.69 -0.60 13.04
CA VAL A 56 -11.87 0.36 14.15
C VAL A 56 -10.53 0.91 14.72
N SER A 57 -9.40 0.24 14.46
CA SER A 57 -8.08 0.68 14.93
C SER A 57 -6.98 0.56 13.88
N PHE A 58 -5.94 1.41 14.00
CA PHE A 58 -4.77 1.40 13.12
C PHE A 58 -4.06 0.03 13.10
N GLY A 59 -4.05 -0.69 14.22
CA GLY A 59 -3.46 -2.04 14.29
C GLY A 59 -4.17 -3.05 13.37
N HIS A 60 -5.50 -3.04 13.33
CA HIS A 60 -6.26 -3.89 12.39
C HIS A 60 -5.98 -3.50 10.95
N ALA A 61 -5.90 -2.20 10.65
CA ALA A 61 -5.56 -1.71 9.31
C ALA A 61 -4.16 -2.12 8.87
N ALA A 62 -3.18 -2.11 9.77
CA ALA A 62 -1.82 -2.57 9.50
C ALA A 62 -1.80 -4.07 9.15
N PHE A 63 -2.43 -4.93 9.96
CA PHE A 63 -2.44 -6.39 9.70
C PHE A 63 -3.22 -6.76 8.44
N PHE A 64 -4.32 -6.04 8.15
CA PHE A 64 -5.06 -6.21 6.90
C PHE A 64 -4.22 -5.78 5.69
N GLY A 65 -3.51 -4.66 5.80
CA GLY A 65 -2.61 -4.18 4.75
C GLY A 65 -1.49 -5.17 4.44
N ILE A 66 -0.86 -5.75 5.46
CA ILE A 66 0.21 -6.76 5.31
C ILE A 66 -0.32 -8.04 4.66
N GLY A 67 -1.45 -8.56 5.15
CA GLY A 67 -2.08 -9.75 4.59
C GLY A 67 -2.54 -9.55 3.14
N GLY A 68 -3.13 -8.38 2.84
CA GLY A 68 -3.54 -8.00 1.50
C GLY A 68 -2.36 -7.83 0.53
N TYR A 69 -1.25 -7.25 1.00
CA TYR A 69 -0.03 -7.13 0.19
C TYR A 69 0.57 -8.51 -0.14
N ALA A 70 0.64 -9.41 0.84
CA ALA A 70 1.08 -10.79 0.63
C ALA A 70 0.20 -11.53 -0.41
N ALA A 71 -1.13 -11.37 -0.31
CA ALA A 71 -2.07 -11.92 -1.28
C ALA A 71 -1.86 -11.32 -2.69
N GLY A 72 -1.65 -10.01 -2.79
CA GLY A 72 -1.41 -9.31 -4.05
C GLY A 72 -0.14 -9.76 -4.76
N ILE A 73 0.97 -9.95 -4.01
CA ILE A 73 2.22 -10.48 -4.56
C ILE A 73 2.03 -11.90 -5.12
N LEU A 74 1.36 -12.77 -4.38
CA LEU A 74 1.10 -14.14 -4.81
C LEU A 74 0.22 -14.19 -6.07
N ALA A 75 -0.82 -13.36 -6.13
CA ALA A 75 -1.71 -13.25 -7.28
C ALA A 75 -0.99 -12.66 -8.51
N TYR A 76 -0.14 -11.65 -8.33
CA TYR A 76 0.64 -11.06 -9.42
C TYR A 76 1.57 -12.09 -10.06
N HIS A 77 2.30 -12.86 -9.25
CA HIS A 77 3.21 -13.89 -9.73
C HIS A 77 2.45 -15.08 -10.35
N ALA A 78 1.25 -15.38 -9.84
CA ALA A 78 0.39 -16.41 -10.43
C ALA A 78 -0.15 -15.98 -11.80
N GLY A 79 -0.48 -14.69 -11.96
CA GLY A 79 -0.99 -14.14 -13.22
C GLY A 79 0.08 -13.88 -14.29
N THR A 80 1.32 -13.62 -13.87
CA THR A 80 2.44 -13.29 -14.78
C THR A 80 3.30 -14.51 -15.11
N TYR A 81 3.02 -15.68 -14.52
CA TYR A 81 3.83 -16.90 -14.61
C TYR A 81 5.31 -16.67 -14.23
N THR A 82 5.56 -15.74 -13.31
CA THR A 82 6.89 -15.43 -12.79
C THR A 82 7.06 -16.08 -11.43
N ASP A 83 8.25 -16.63 -11.17
CA ASP A 83 8.55 -17.23 -9.87
C ASP A 83 8.67 -16.16 -8.78
N LEU A 84 8.07 -16.42 -7.62
CA LEU A 84 8.13 -15.58 -6.42
C LEU A 84 9.54 -15.56 -5.83
N ILE A 85 10.16 -16.74 -5.77
CA ILE A 85 11.53 -16.99 -5.35
C ILE A 85 12.06 -18.06 -6.31
N SER A 86 13.21 -17.81 -6.95
CA SER A 86 13.85 -18.75 -7.86
C SER A 86 14.97 -19.58 -7.20
N TRP A 87 15.43 -19.19 -6.01
CA TRP A 87 16.49 -19.86 -5.26
C TRP A 87 16.29 -19.69 -3.74
N PRO A 88 16.45 -20.71 -2.87
CA PRO A 88 16.97 -22.06 -3.09
C PRO A 88 15.93 -23.10 -3.57
N VAL A 89 14.64 -22.76 -3.58
CA VAL A 89 13.55 -23.56 -4.16
C VAL A 89 12.69 -22.61 -4.99
N ALA A 90 12.33 -23.03 -6.22
CA ALA A 90 11.42 -22.28 -7.07
C ALA A 90 10.00 -22.32 -6.48
N ILE A 91 9.55 -21.20 -5.91
CA ILE A 91 8.18 -21.02 -5.41
C ILE A 91 7.48 -20.10 -6.40
N GLY A 92 6.52 -20.64 -7.15
CA GLY A 92 5.67 -19.85 -8.05
C GLY A 92 4.61 -19.05 -7.29
N GLY A 93 3.99 -18.07 -7.97
CA GLY A 93 2.77 -17.46 -7.46
C GLY A 93 1.63 -18.46 -7.34
N THR A 94 0.69 -18.21 -6.43
CA THR A 94 -0.40 -19.15 -6.13
C THR A 94 -1.75 -18.42 -6.13
N ASN A 95 -2.74 -18.99 -6.81
CA ASN A 95 -4.15 -18.55 -6.79
C ASN A 95 -5.02 -19.34 -5.79
N LEU A 96 -4.44 -20.32 -5.09
CA LEU A 96 -5.15 -21.11 -4.09
C LEU A 96 -5.38 -20.28 -2.82
N MET A 97 -6.66 -20.05 -2.51
CA MET A 97 -7.06 -19.26 -1.33
C MET A 97 -6.47 -19.78 -0.01
N PRO A 98 -6.40 -21.10 0.26
CA PRO A 98 -5.83 -21.60 1.51
C PRO A 98 -4.35 -21.25 1.70
N VAL A 99 -3.57 -21.29 0.61
CA VAL A 99 -2.14 -20.93 0.65
C VAL A 99 -1.98 -19.44 0.91
N ILE A 100 -2.78 -18.62 0.22
CA ILE A 100 -2.81 -17.16 0.42
C ILE A 100 -3.14 -16.82 1.88
N TRP A 101 -4.13 -17.49 2.48
CA TRP A 101 -4.49 -17.26 3.87
C TRP A 101 -3.36 -17.63 4.84
N LEU A 102 -2.70 -18.77 4.64
CA LEU A 102 -1.57 -19.18 5.48
C LEU A 102 -0.40 -18.19 5.38
N VAL A 103 -0.06 -17.76 4.17
CA VAL A 103 1.01 -16.77 3.95
C VAL A 103 0.63 -15.42 4.56
N ALA A 104 -0.62 -14.98 4.40
CA ALA A 104 -1.10 -13.74 5.01
C ALA A 104 -1.07 -13.79 6.54
N VAL A 105 -1.50 -14.91 7.16
CA VAL A 105 -1.42 -15.11 8.61
C VAL A 105 0.03 -15.14 9.09
N ALA A 106 0.92 -15.84 8.39
CA ALA A 106 2.34 -15.90 8.74
C ALA A 106 3.01 -14.52 8.64
N ALA A 107 2.75 -13.77 7.56
CA ALA A 107 3.29 -12.43 7.35
C ALA A 107 2.79 -11.45 8.42
N SER A 108 1.49 -11.41 8.69
CA SER A 108 0.92 -10.58 9.74
C SER A 108 1.39 -11.00 11.14
N GLY A 109 1.55 -12.30 11.38
CA GLY A 109 2.09 -12.85 12.63
C GLY A 109 3.52 -12.40 12.89
N LEU A 110 4.40 -12.43 11.88
CA LEU A 110 5.77 -11.92 12.00
C LEU A 110 5.81 -10.43 12.39
N VAL A 111 4.94 -9.63 11.79
CA VAL A 111 4.85 -8.20 12.14
C VAL A 111 4.27 -8.00 13.54
N ALA A 112 3.26 -8.80 13.92
CA ALA A 112 2.71 -8.77 15.28
C ALA A 112 3.76 -9.12 16.33
N LEU A 113 4.65 -10.09 16.05
CA LEU A 113 5.78 -10.42 16.94
C LEU A 113 6.71 -9.22 17.12
N PHE A 114 7.07 -8.54 16.02
CA PHE A 114 7.95 -7.36 16.08
C PHE A 114 7.32 -6.20 16.85
N ILE A 115 6.03 -5.92 16.64
CA ILE A 115 5.31 -4.89 17.41
C ILE A 115 5.23 -5.29 18.90
N GLY A 116 5.00 -6.58 19.16
CA GLY A 116 4.95 -7.14 20.52
C GLY A 116 6.27 -6.98 21.28
N THR A 117 7.41 -7.23 20.65
CA THR A 117 8.73 -7.07 21.32
C THR A 117 9.01 -5.61 21.69
N ILE A 118 8.64 -4.65 20.84
CA ILE A 118 8.77 -3.22 21.14
C ILE A 118 7.86 -2.81 22.31
N SER A 119 6.63 -3.35 22.35
CA SER A 119 5.69 -3.06 23.45
C SER A 119 6.22 -3.56 24.80
N LEU A 120 6.88 -4.71 24.82
CA LEU A 120 7.48 -5.28 26.03
C LEU A 120 8.71 -4.50 26.51
N LEU A 121 9.43 -3.84 25.58
CA LEU A 121 10.61 -3.03 25.89
C LEU A 121 10.28 -1.63 26.44
N SER A 122 9.07 -1.15 26.18
CA SER A 122 8.58 0.18 26.59
C SER A 122 8.02 0.22 28.03
N SER A 123 8.01 -0.92 28.74
CA SER A 123 7.40 -1.07 30.07
C SER A 123 8.42 -1.08 31.19
#